data_AF-A0A1P9WWZ8-F1
#
_entry.id   AF-A0A1P9WWZ8-F1
#
_cell.length_a   1.000
_cell.length_b   1.000
_cell.length_c   1.000
_cell.angle_alpha   90.00
_cell.angle_beta   90.00
_cell.angle_gamma   90.00
#
_symmetry.space_group_name_H-M   'P 1'
#
loop_
_entity.id
_entity.type
_entity.pdbx_description
1 polymer ?
#
loop_
_entity_poly.entity_id
_entity_poly.type
_entity_poly.pdbx_seq_one_letter_code
_entity_poly.pdbx_strand_id
1 'polypeptide(L)'
;MKQVFSMIALTAVVLVGCTKSSSDPTPATDPNAIATTNVRITATVPSSVKADDKLSLAGNFSTASWDPKKSSSFELKKNSSGAYVADVPVSALPTTGNLEYKVVRNASASDNADGWKYVEKNDKCEELPTNRTITVSEAAGKEFKITIQNFRNTGTCGD
;
A
#
# COMPACT_ATOMS: atom_id res chain seq x y z
N MET A 1 62.82 9.70 -64.13
CA MET A 1 61.92 10.54 -63.29
C MET A 1 60.66 10.85 -64.09
N LYS A 2 59.50 10.41 -63.58
CA LYS A 2 58.16 11.03 -63.65
C LYS A 2 57.10 9.92 -63.52
N GLN A 3 56.55 9.82 -62.32
CA GLN A 3 55.27 9.18 -62.04
C GLN A 3 54.16 9.97 -62.73
N VAL A 4 53.12 9.29 -63.23
CA VAL A 4 51.71 9.61 -62.91
C VAL A 4 50.92 8.30 -62.96
N PHE A 5 50.43 7.86 -61.80
CA PHE A 5 49.49 6.75 -61.67
C PHE A 5 48.06 7.26 -61.93
N SER A 6 47.31 6.46 -62.67
CA SER A 6 45.88 6.59 -62.97
C SER A 6 45.04 6.29 -61.72
N MET A 7 44.03 7.11 -61.43
CA MET A 7 43.04 6.84 -60.38
C MET A 7 41.65 6.92 -60.98
N ILE A 8 41.03 5.76 -61.16
CA ILE A 8 39.62 5.60 -61.51
C ILE A 8 38.86 5.39 -60.19
N ALA A 9 37.98 6.33 -59.85
CA ALA A 9 37.11 6.22 -58.68
C ALA A 9 35.89 5.36 -59.05
N LEU A 10 35.77 4.18 -58.41
CA LEU A 10 34.62 3.30 -58.49
C LEU A 10 33.64 3.66 -57.37
N THR A 11 32.46 4.15 -57.73
CA THR A 11 31.40 4.50 -56.76
C THR A 11 30.69 3.23 -56.30
N ALA A 12 30.79 2.91 -55.01
CA ALA A 12 30.03 1.84 -54.37
C ALA A 12 28.63 2.35 -53.97
N VAL A 13 27.59 1.73 -54.52
CA VAL A 13 26.19 1.93 -54.10
C VAL A 13 25.92 1.04 -52.89
N VAL A 14 25.71 1.64 -51.72
CA VAL A 14 25.31 0.92 -50.50
C VAL A 14 23.78 0.86 -50.48
N LEU A 15 23.21 -0.33 -50.66
CA LEU A 15 21.80 -0.60 -50.40
C LEU A 15 21.56 -0.54 -48.88
N VAL A 16 20.81 0.47 -48.43
CA VAL A 16 20.28 0.55 -47.07
C VAL A 16 18.98 -0.24 -47.02
N GLY A 17 19.03 -1.43 -46.43
CA GLY A 17 17.84 -2.20 -46.06
C GLY A 17 17.15 -1.57 -44.86
N CYS A 18 15.88 -1.18 -45.00
CA CYS A 18 15.04 -0.75 -43.88
C CYS A 18 14.64 -1.99 -43.06
N THR A 19 15.30 -2.21 -41.92
CA THR A 19 14.75 -3.06 -40.86
C THR A 19 13.73 -2.24 -40.07
N LYS A 20 12.46 -2.63 -40.21
CA LYS A 20 11.35 -2.06 -39.46
C LYS A 20 11.44 -2.59 -38.02
N SER A 21 12.09 -1.83 -37.13
CA SER A 21 12.02 -2.08 -35.68
C SER A 21 10.57 -1.91 -35.23
N SER A 22 9.86 -3.01 -35.00
CA SER A 22 8.69 -3.01 -34.14
C SER A 22 9.15 -2.73 -32.73
N SER A 23 9.06 -1.47 -32.31
CA SER A 23 9.04 -1.12 -30.89
C SER A 23 7.68 -1.55 -30.35
N ASP A 24 7.60 -2.76 -29.80
CA ASP A 24 6.47 -3.14 -28.96
C ASP A 24 6.35 -2.09 -27.84
N PRO A 25 5.20 -1.43 -27.69
CA PRO A 25 5.01 -0.54 -26.56
C PRO A 25 5.02 -1.39 -25.29
N THR A 26 5.93 -1.05 -24.38
CA THR A 26 5.95 -1.57 -23.01
C THR A 26 4.54 -1.47 -22.43
N PRO A 27 3.97 -2.54 -21.83
CA PRO A 27 2.65 -2.45 -21.22
C PRO A 27 2.63 -1.30 -20.23
N ALA A 28 1.69 -0.37 -20.40
CA ALA A 28 1.51 0.72 -19.46
C ALA A 28 1.20 0.11 -18.09
N THR A 29 2.10 0.32 -17.13
CA THR A 29 1.89 -0.09 -15.74
C THR A 29 0.68 0.67 -15.21
N ASP A 30 -0.40 -0.02 -14.88
CA ASP A 30 -1.57 0.60 -14.25
C ASP A 30 -1.11 1.33 -12.98
N PRO A 31 -1.30 2.66 -12.88
CA PRO A 31 -0.87 3.44 -11.72
C PRO A 31 -1.56 3.02 -10.42
N ASN A 32 -2.65 2.24 -10.49
CA ASN A 32 -3.34 1.68 -9.33
C ASN A 32 -2.93 0.23 -9.02
N ALA A 33 -2.05 -0.38 -9.82
CA ALA A 33 -1.60 -1.75 -9.59
C ALA A 33 -0.92 -1.87 -8.22
N ILE A 34 -1.30 -2.91 -7.48
CA ILE A 34 -0.70 -3.24 -6.18
C ILE A 34 0.44 -4.20 -6.44
N ALA A 35 1.64 -3.87 -5.96
CA ALA A 35 2.80 -4.75 -6.07
C ALA A 35 2.48 -6.10 -5.42
N THR A 36 2.88 -7.21 -6.05
CA THR A 36 2.68 -8.57 -5.52
C THR A 36 3.41 -8.81 -4.20
N THR A 37 4.35 -7.95 -3.83
CA THR A 37 5.03 -7.96 -2.53
C THR A 37 4.23 -7.30 -1.42
N ASN A 38 3.08 -6.71 -1.72
CA ASN A 38 2.23 -5.99 -0.78
C ASN A 38 0.80 -6.53 -0.78
N VAL A 39 0.09 -6.28 0.31
CA VAL A 39 -1.37 -6.27 0.38
C VAL A 39 -1.81 -4.84 0.66
N ARG A 40 -2.83 -4.36 -0.06
CA ARG A 40 -3.40 -3.03 0.17
C ARG A 40 -4.65 -3.12 1.02
N ILE A 41 -4.73 -2.27 2.04
CA ILE A 41 -5.95 -2.07 2.83
C ILE A 41 -6.41 -0.64 2.59
N THR A 42 -7.63 -0.48 2.08
CA THR A 42 -8.24 0.83 1.82
C THR A 42 -9.42 1.02 2.76
N ALA A 43 -9.38 2.08 3.56
CA ALA A 43 -10.38 2.37 4.57
C ALA A 43 -11.25 3.57 4.18
N THR A 44 -12.55 3.39 4.33
CA THR A 44 -13.50 4.49 4.52
C THR A 44 -13.54 4.83 6.00
N VAL A 45 -13.28 6.10 6.34
CA VAL A 45 -13.19 6.57 7.73
C VAL A 45 -14.39 7.46 8.08
N PRO A 46 -14.81 7.52 9.36
CA PRO A 46 -15.90 8.41 9.75
C PRO A 46 -15.42 9.87 9.77
N SER A 47 -16.38 10.81 9.69
CA SER A 47 -16.10 12.26 9.69
C SER A 47 -15.46 12.76 11.00
N SER A 48 -15.49 11.97 12.06
CA SER A 48 -14.81 12.26 13.33
C SER A 48 -13.28 12.11 13.27
N VAL A 49 -12.75 11.51 12.20
CA VAL A 49 -11.31 11.46 11.90
C VAL A 49 -10.89 12.77 11.24
N LYS A 50 -9.98 13.48 11.91
CA LYS A 50 -9.37 14.74 11.50
C LYS A 50 -8.11 14.47 10.66
N ALA A 51 -7.63 15.52 10.00
CA ALA A 51 -6.50 15.42 9.07
C ALA A 51 -5.17 15.06 9.74
N ASP A 52 -5.01 15.37 11.03
CA ASP A 52 -3.82 15.13 11.84
C ASP A 52 -3.87 13.82 12.64
N ASP A 53 -5.00 13.11 12.60
CA ASP A 53 -5.10 11.81 13.23
C ASP A 53 -4.27 10.77 12.49
N LYS A 54 -3.56 9.95 13.26
CA LYS A 54 -2.84 8.80 12.76
C LYS A 54 -3.69 7.56 12.94
N LEU A 55 -3.95 6.85 11.85
CA LEU A 55 -4.64 5.57 11.89
C LEU A 55 -3.65 4.45 11.60
N SER A 56 -3.64 3.41 12.41
CA SER A 56 -2.71 2.29 12.26
C SER A 56 -3.41 0.95 12.44
N LEU A 57 -2.85 -0.08 11.80
CA LEU A 57 -3.30 -1.45 11.93
C LEU A 57 -2.57 -2.13 13.10
N ALA A 58 -3.29 -2.42 14.18
CA ALA A 58 -2.78 -3.21 15.30
C ALA A 58 -3.27 -4.66 15.16
N GLY A 59 -2.36 -5.62 15.06
CA GLY A 59 -2.71 -7.00 14.73
C GLY A 59 -1.57 -7.98 14.95
N ASN A 60 -1.78 -9.24 14.59
CA ASN A 60 -0.80 -10.32 14.68
C ASN A 60 0.32 -10.24 13.60
N PHE A 61 0.73 -9.03 13.21
CA PHE A 61 1.86 -8.80 12.32
C PHE A 61 3.15 -9.36 12.93
N SER A 62 4.04 -9.88 12.09
CA SER A 62 5.28 -10.55 12.50
C SER A 62 6.21 -9.68 13.36
N THR A 63 6.13 -8.36 13.22
CA THR A 63 7.01 -7.39 13.90
C THR A 63 6.33 -6.59 15.02
N ALA A 64 5.00 -6.62 15.12
CA ALA A 64 4.24 -5.79 16.07
C ALA A 64 3.42 -6.60 17.09
N SER A 65 2.97 -7.81 16.78
CA SER A 65 2.34 -8.76 17.72
C SER A 65 1.30 -8.14 18.67
N TRP A 66 0.25 -7.52 18.13
CA TRP A 66 -0.84 -6.88 18.88
C TRP A 66 -0.43 -5.70 19.78
N ASP A 67 0.76 -5.14 19.60
CA ASP A 67 1.15 -3.90 20.26
C ASP A 67 0.77 -2.68 19.39
N PRO A 68 -0.30 -1.93 19.75
CA PRO A 68 -0.74 -0.79 18.96
C PRO A 68 0.30 0.34 18.94
N LYS A 69 1.23 0.41 19.91
CA LYS A 69 2.29 1.43 19.92
C LYS A 69 3.38 1.16 18.90
N LYS A 70 3.47 -0.08 18.40
CA LYS A 70 4.39 -0.50 17.33
C LYS A 70 3.75 -0.50 15.94
N SER A 71 2.46 -0.15 15.86
CA SER A 71 1.68 -0.23 14.62
C SER A 71 1.93 0.93 13.63
N SER A 72 2.82 1.88 13.94
CA SER A 72 3.17 2.99 13.05
C SER A 72 3.78 2.52 11.72
N SER A 73 4.36 1.32 11.67
CA SER A 73 4.84 0.69 10.43
C SER A 73 3.69 0.29 9.48
N PHE A 74 2.46 0.26 9.97
CA PHE A 74 1.24 -0.14 9.25
C PHE A 74 0.19 0.99 9.28
N GLU A 75 0.66 2.23 9.17
CA GLU A 75 -0.20 3.42 9.15
C GLU A 75 -1.02 3.50 7.86
N LEU A 76 -2.32 3.80 8.00
CA LEU A 76 -3.17 4.16 6.87
C LEU A 76 -2.93 5.63 6.53
N LYS A 77 -2.36 5.89 5.36
CA LYS A 77 -2.09 7.24 4.86
C LYS A 77 -3.17 7.67 3.90
N LYS A 78 -3.61 8.93 4.04
CA LYS A 78 -4.57 9.51 3.10
C LYS A 78 -3.89 9.73 1.75
N ASN A 79 -4.42 9.13 0.69
CA ASN A 79 -3.94 9.31 -0.67
C ASN A 79 -4.54 10.59 -1.32
N SER A 80 -4.11 10.91 -2.54
CA SER A 80 -4.58 12.09 -3.29
C SER A 80 -6.08 12.09 -3.58
N SER A 81 -6.70 10.91 -3.65
CA SER A 81 -8.16 10.73 -3.81
C SER A 81 -8.92 10.87 -2.49
N GLY A 82 -8.23 11.08 -1.37
CA GLY A 82 -8.81 11.23 -0.03
C GLY A 82 -9.11 9.91 0.69
N ALA A 83 -8.80 8.76 0.10
CA ALA A 83 -8.95 7.44 0.73
C ALA A 83 -7.76 7.15 1.65
N TYR A 84 -8.01 6.48 2.78
CA TYR A 84 -6.96 6.05 3.69
C TYR A 84 -6.43 4.69 3.26
N VAL A 85 -5.14 4.58 3.00
CA VAL A 85 -4.52 3.40 2.40
C VAL A 85 -3.30 2.96 3.20
N ALA A 86 -3.20 1.66 3.49
CA ALA A 86 -1.99 1.02 3.97
C ALA A 86 -1.54 -0.05 2.97
N ASP A 87 -0.31 0.07 2.49
CA ASP A 87 0.37 -0.99 1.75
C ASP A 87 1.24 -1.78 2.74
N VAL A 88 0.76 -2.95 3.14
CA VAL A 88 1.44 -3.83 4.09
C VAL A 88 2.32 -4.80 3.31
N PRO A 89 3.63 -4.89 3.60
CA PRO A 89 4.49 -5.89 2.99
C PRO A 89 4.01 -7.30 3.34
N VAL A 90 4.01 -8.21 2.35
CA VAL A 90 3.68 -9.63 2.58
C VAL A 90 4.60 -10.26 3.63
N SER A 91 5.86 -9.80 3.73
CA SER A 91 6.82 -10.23 4.75
C SER A 91 6.45 -9.83 6.19
N ALA A 92 5.55 -8.87 6.36
CA ALA A 92 5.04 -8.45 7.67
C ALA A 92 3.80 -9.24 8.12
N LEU A 93 3.19 -10.01 7.21
CA LEU A 93 2.05 -10.87 7.51
C LEU A 93 2.47 -12.06 8.39
N PRO A 94 1.55 -12.65 9.17
CA PRO A 94 1.86 -13.89 9.89
C PRO A 94 2.21 -15.00 8.90
N THR A 95 3.18 -15.84 9.27
CA THR A 95 3.67 -16.95 8.43
C THR A 95 2.67 -18.09 8.29
N THR A 96 1.71 -18.18 9.21
CA THR A 96 0.63 -19.17 9.21
C THR A 96 -0.69 -18.51 9.58
N GLY A 97 -1.79 -19.07 9.08
CA GLY A 97 -3.14 -18.60 9.38
C GLY A 97 -3.51 -17.29 8.68
N ASN A 98 -4.44 -16.57 9.29
CA ASN A 98 -4.94 -15.29 8.78
C ASN A 98 -4.23 -14.14 9.49
N LEU A 99 -4.07 -13.02 8.77
CA LEU A 99 -3.84 -11.74 9.41
C LEU A 99 -5.11 -11.38 10.17
N GLU A 100 -4.98 -11.11 11.46
CA GLU A 100 -6.03 -10.57 12.33
C GLU A 100 -5.61 -9.20 12.82
N TYR A 101 -6.49 -8.21 12.72
CA TYR A 101 -6.17 -6.85 13.10
C TYR A 101 -7.39 -6.04 13.53
N LYS A 102 -7.11 -4.92 14.18
CA LYS A 102 -8.03 -3.81 14.41
C LYS A 102 -7.37 -2.50 13.96
N VAL A 103 -8.21 -1.52 13.66
CA VAL A 103 -7.74 -0.16 13.43
C VAL A 103 -7.73 0.62 14.74
N VAL A 104 -6.61 1.28 15.02
CA VAL A 104 -6.43 2.16 16.17
C VAL A 104 -6.10 3.57 15.70
N ARG A 105 -6.57 4.56 16.47
CA ARG A 105 -6.32 5.98 16.24
C ARG A 105 -5.32 6.50 17.28
N ASN A 106 -4.33 7.28 16.83
CA ASN A 106 -3.37 7.99 17.68
C ASN A 106 -2.68 7.07 18.71
N ALA A 107 -2.28 5.88 18.28
CA ALA A 107 -1.82 4.81 19.17
C ALA A 107 -0.32 4.87 19.52
N SER A 108 0.42 5.87 19.05
CA SER A 108 1.86 5.95 19.34
C SER A 108 2.11 6.26 20.82
N ALA A 109 3.30 5.92 21.32
CA ALA A 109 3.65 6.14 22.72
C ALA A 109 3.59 7.61 23.17
N SER A 110 3.78 8.56 22.25
CA SER A 110 3.65 10.00 22.52
C SER A 110 2.21 10.49 22.44
N ASP A 111 1.38 9.84 21.61
CA ASP A 111 0.01 10.28 21.35
C ASP A 111 -0.96 9.72 22.40
N ASN A 112 -0.66 8.54 22.96
CA ASN A 112 -1.54 7.86 23.89
C ASN A 112 -0.83 6.76 24.73
N ALA A 113 -0.93 6.87 26.06
CA ALA A 113 -0.33 5.91 26.99
C ALA A 113 -1.00 4.52 26.95
N ASP A 114 -2.29 4.44 26.62
CA ASP A 114 -3.01 3.19 26.36
C ASP A 114 -3.32 3.11 24.86
N GLY A 115 -2.45 2.48 24.06
CA GLY A 115 -2.61 2.47 22.59
C GLY A 115 -3.92 1.86 22.08
N TRP A 116 -4.74 1.25 22.95
CA TRP A 116 -6.09 0.76 22.63
C TRP A 116 -7.22 1.74 22.99
N LYS A 117 -6.91 2.89 23.62
CA LYS A 117 -7.89 3.90 24.06
C LYS A 117 -8.83 4.33 22.94
N TYR A 118 -8.33 4.43 21.71
CA TYR A 118 -9.09 4.84 20.53
C TYR A 118 -9.09 3.73 19.47
N VAL A 119 -9.48 2.52 19.86
CA VAL A 119 -9.72 1.40 18.94
C VAL A 119 -11.06 1.56 18.21
N GLU A 120 -11.15 1.05 16.99
CA GLU A 120 -12.39 1.06 16.21
C GLU A 120 -13.58 0.40 16.92
N LYS A 121 -14.76 0.91 16.62
CA LYS A 121 -16.05 0.50 17.16
C LYS A 121 -17.09 0.38 16.03
N ASN A 122 -18.16 -0.36 16.30
CA ASN A 122 -19.32 -0.35 15.40
C ASN A 122 -20.13 0.97 15.53
N ASP A 123 -21.19 1.08 14.74
CA ASP A 123 -22.14 2.19 14.74
C ASP A 123 -22.86 2.42 16.07
N LYS A 124 -23.01 1.36 16.88
CA LYS A 124 -23.56 1.38 18.24
C LYS A 124 -22.53 1.62 19.34
N CYS A 125 -21.29 1.94 18.97
CA CYS A 125 -20.18 2.18 19.90
C CYS A 125 -19.72 0.95 20.71
N GLU A 126 -20.06 -0.24 20.25
CA GLU A 126 -19.63 -1.51 20.81
C GLU A 126 -18.33 -1.97 20.16
N GLU A 127 -17.55 -2.77 20.90
CA GLU A 127 -16.39 -3.44 20.32
C GLU A 127 -16.85 -4.32 19.15
N LEU A 128 -16.10 -4.33 18.05
CA LEU A 128 -16.38 -5.27 16.97
C LEU A 128 -16.36 -6.70 17.54
N PRO A 129 -17.36 -7.54 17.19
CA PRO A 129 -17.49 -8.90 17.75
C PRO A 129 -16.32 -9.80 17.35
N THR A 130 -15.66 -9.49 16.24
CA THR A 130 -14.49 -10.21 15.73
C THR A 130 -13.44 -9.22 15.26
N ASN A 131 -12.18 -9.66 15.27
CA ASN A 131 -11.10 -8.95 14.59
C ASN A 131 -11.35 -8.96 13.08
N ARG A 132 -10.81 -7.97 12.37
CA ARG A 132 -10.78 -7.99 10.91
C ARG A 132 -9.79 -9.06 10.47
N THR A 133 -10.11 -9.80 9.42
CA THR A 133 -9.30 -10.91 8.94
C THR A 133 -8.95 -10.79 7.46
N ILE A 134 -7.72 -11.17 7.10
CA ILE A 134 -7.28 -11.34 5.72
C ILE A 134 -6.59 -12.71 5.60
N THR A 135 -7.02 -13.51 4.62
CA THR A 135 -6.38 -14.79 4.31
C THR A 135 -5.05 -14.57 3.60
N VAL A 136 -3.95 -14.87 4.29
CA VAL A 136 -2.59 -14.50 3.86
C VAL A 136 -2.19 -15.17 2.55
N SER A 137 -2.53 -16.45 2.35
CA SER A 137 -2.20 -17.22 1.14
C SER A 137 -2.76 -16.61 -0.15
N GLU A 138 -3.72 -15.70 -0.03
CA GLU A 138 -4.40 -15.07 -1.14
C GLU A 138 -4.21 -13.56 -1.19
N ALA A 139 -3.47 -12.97 -0.26
CA ALA A 139 -3.46 -11.52 -0.05
C ALA A 139 -2.50 -10.74 -0.97
N ALA A 140 -1.46 -11.41 -1.49
CA ALA A 140 -0.42 -10.79 -2.31
C ALA A 140 -0.99 -10.10 -3.57
N GLY A 141 -0.68 -8.82 -3.75
CA GLY A 141 -1.15 -8.01 -4.87
C GLY A 141 -2.64 -7.65 -4.84
N LYS A 142 -3.35 -7.91 -3.72
CA LYS A 142 -4.79 -7.64 -3.61
C LYS A 142 -5.10 -6.42 -2.75
N GLU A 143 -6.29 -5.87 -2.99
CA GLU A 143 -6.90 -4.81 -2.19
C GLU A 143 -8.01 -5.38 -1.30
N PHE A 144 -8.03 -4.95 -0.03
CA PHE A 144 -9.12 -5.20 0.90
C PHE A 144 -9.73 -3.88 1.34
N LYS A 145 -11.01 -3.69 1.07
CA LYS A 145 -11.75 -2.49 1.44
C LYS A 145 -12.43 -2.68 2.78
N ILE A 146 -12.26 -1.71 3.68
CA ILE A 146 -12.88 -1.70 5.00
C ILE A 146 -13.63 -0.40 5.23
N THR A 147 -14.63 -0.48 6.12
CA THR A 147 -15.32 0.70 6.65
C THR A 147 -15.11 0.73 8.15
N ILE A 148 -14.62 1.86 8.66
CA ILE A 148 -14.52 2.15 10.09
C ILE A 148 -15.72 3.03 10.42
N GLN A 149 -16.54 2.60 11.38
CA GLN A 149 -17.77 3.31 11.71
C GLN A 149 -17.53 4.36 12.80
N ASN A 150 -16.84 3.98 13.88
CA ASN A 150 -16.48 4.89 14.95
C ASN A 150 -15.15 4.48 15.60
N PHE A 151 -14.67 5.30 16.52
CA PHE A 151 -13.60 4.96 17.46
C PHE A 151 -14.09 5.13 18.90
N ARG A 152 -13.62 4.26 19.78
CA ARG A 152 -13.78 4.39 21.23
C ARG A 152 -13.26 5.75 21.69
N ASN A 153 -13.86 6.35 22.71
CA ASN A 153 -13.38 7.58 23.33
C ASN A 153 -13.27 8.74 22.31
N THR A 154 -14.19 8.81 21.36
CA THR A 154 -14.28 9.91 20.40
C THR A 154 -15.73 10.25 20.12
N GLY A 155 -16.07 11.55 20.13
CA GLY A 155 -17.34 12.10 19.61
C GLY A 155 -18.57 11.24 19.89
N THR A 156 -19.01 10.49 18.87
CA THR A 156 -20.19 9.61 18.88
C THR A 156 -20.16 8.51 19.95
N CYS A 157 -18.97 8.01 20.32
CA CYS A 157 -18.80 6.88 21.24
C CYS A 157 -18.28 7.28 22.62
N GLY A 158 -18.57 8.53 23.02
CA GLY A 158 -18.17 9.11 24.31
C GLY A 158 -16.68 9.39 24.40
N ASP A 159 -16.28 10.08 25.47
CA ASP A 159 -14.92 10.08 26.05
C ASP A 159 -14.91 9.17 27.29
#